data_AF-A0A7J4Q0E8-F1
#
_entry.id   AF-A0A7J4Q0E8-F1
#
_cell.length_a   1.000
_cell.length_b   1.000
_cell.length_c   1.000
_cell.angle_alpha   90.00
_cell.angle_beta   90.00
_cell.angle_gamma   90.00
#
_symmetry.space_group_name_H-M   'P 1'
#
loop_
_entity.id
_entity.type
_entity.pdbx_description
1 polymer ?
#
loop_
_entity_poly.entity_id
_entity_poly.type
_entity_poly.pdbx_seq_one_letter_code
_entity_poly.pdbx_strand_id
1 'polypeptide(L)'
;MNIRQINKNKPYYVSSAHIQLMPTDPDSQKSRNDKYLKALQTLAEKDPEGFSSLAPELIKRSVWNLRGPDPYFSEKLANWFEVAYKWEEFREILPKDAHITKRIEVDSPTKENLSEYHSLFFSKLEQKFSGDHQRWDAPTRDQFIILGMIAMEGKSGVRQGKLAHYLGTGLDGVGGLPSSNAIRAAKIALSRNAKPIQLFAPAKGNGNERLHSFADENLAELVTRYVLSQRASILLPASMVHAV
;
A
#
# COMPACT_ATOMS: atom_id res chain seq x y z
N MET A 1 71.20 19.87 34.33
CA MET A 1 69.74 20.11 34.37
C MET A 1 69.30 20.54 32.98
N ASN A 2 68.62 19.67 32.24
CA ASN A 2 68.14 19.98 30.88
C ASN A 2 66.61 19.91 30.87
N ILE A 3 65.98 21.08 30.83
CA ILE A 3 64.54 21.27 30.79
C ILE A 3 64.08 20.93 29.36
N ARG A 4 63.39 19.79 29.21
CA ARG A 4 62.79 19.40 27.93
C ARG A 4 61.61 20.33 27.62
N GLN A 5 61.73 21.10 26.54
CA GLN A 5 60.63 21.88 25.98
C GLN A 5 59.52 20.94 25.48
N ILE A 6 58.29 21.14 25.97
CA ILE A 6 57.10 20.42 25.53
C ILE A 6 56.49 21.19 24.35
N ASN A 7 56.45 20.56 23.19
CA ASN A 7 55.81 21.08 21.99
C ASN A 7 54.28 21.00 22.17
N LYS A 8 53.58 22.15 22.13
CA LYS A 8 52.14 22.29 22.46
C LYS A 8 51.17 21.83 21.36
N ASN A 9 51.67 21.30 20.23
CA ASN A 9 50.85 20.94 19.07
C ASN A 9 50.64 19.42 18.87
N LYS A 10 50.66 18.62 19.95
CA LYS A 10 50.24 17.22 19.87
C LYS A 10 49.09 16.96 20.85
N PRO A 11 47.92 16.48 20.37
CA PRO A 11 46.84 16.09 21.27
C PRO A 11 47.31 14.92 22.13
N TYR A 12 47.32 15.16 23.45
CA TYR A 12 47.48 14.14 24.47
C TYR A 12 46.25 13.23 24.42
N TYR A 13 46.44 11.94 24.15
CA TYR A 13 45.43 10.88 24.03
C TYR A 13 44.61 10.84 22.74
N VAL A 14 45.18 10.26 21.67
CA VAL A 14 44.52 9.15 20.96
C VAL A 14 45.62 8.18 20.54
N SER A 15 45.91 7.21 21.42
CA SER A 15 46.68 6.03 21.00
C SER A 15 45.75 5.14 20.20
N SER A 16 46.05 4.99 18.92
CA SER A 16 45.42 4.05 18.00
C SER A 16 45.62 2.61 18.47
N ALA A 17 44.68 2.12 19.27
CA ALA A 17 44.40 0.70 19.46
C ALA A 17 42.98 0.57 20.03
N HIS A 18 42.11 -0.14 19.29
CA HIS A 18 40.74 -0.51 19.63
C HIS A 18 39.66 0.54 19.30
N ILE A 19 39.46 0.79 18.00
CA ILE A 19 38.07 0.83 17.52
C ILE A 19 37.61 -0.62 17.64
N GLN A 20 36.98 -0.97 18.76
CA GLN A 20 36.12 -2.14 18.81
C GLN A 20 34.95 -1.82 17.88
N LEU A 21 35.11 -2.15 16.60
CA LEU A 21 33.98 -2.46 15.74
C LEU A 21 33.28 -3.61 16.44
N MET A 22 32.22 -3.30 17.20
CA MET A 22 31.39 -4.34 17.79
C MET A 22 30.95 -5.26 16.66
N PRO A 23 31.11 -6.59 16.81
CA PRO A 23 30.55 -7.51 15.86
C PRO A 23 29.04 -7.30 15.88
N THR A 24 28.50 -6.93 14.74
CA THR A 24 27.06 -6.78 14.53
C THR A 24 26.46 -8.18 14.54
N ASP A 25 26.27 -8.74 15.73
CA ASP A 25 25.59 -10.01 15.89
C ASP A 25 24.11 -9.80 15.50
N PRO A 26 23.63 -10.39 14.38
CA PRO A 26 22.26 -10.19 13.90
C PRO A 26 21.22 -10.64 14.95
N ASP A 27 21.57 -11.60 15.81
CA ASP A 27 20.72 -12.07 16.90
C ASP A 27 20.58 -11.03 18.03
N SER A 28 21.63 -10.24 18.28
CA SER A 28 21.63 -9.14 19.26
C SER A 28 20.73 -7.97 18.84
N GLN A 29 20.76 -7.61 17.55
CA GLN A 29 19.93 -6.53 17.02
C GLN A 29 18.44 -6.87 17.04
N LYS A 30 18.09 -8.10 16.64
CA LYS A 30 16.71 -8.58 16.66
C LYS A 30 16.15 -8.60 18.08
N SER A 31 16.90 -9.16 19.03
CA SER A 31 16.52 -9.16 20.45
C SER A 31 16.32 -7.75 21.01
N ARG A 32 17.15 -6.79 20.59
CA ARG A 32 17.02 -5.39 21.00
C ARG A 32 15.76 -4.73 20.42
N ASN A 33 15.46 -4.97 19.15
CA ASN A 33 14.24 -4.47 18.50
C ASN A 33 12.99 -5.03 19.16
N ASP A 34 12.98 -6.32 19.50
CA ASP A 34 11.85 -6.95 20.20
C ASP A 34 11.58 -6.30 21.57
N LYS A 35 12.64 -5.96 22.31
CA LYS A 35 12.53 -5.22 23.59
C LYS A 35 11.94 -3.83 23.40
N TYR A 36 12.35 -3.10 22.35
CA TYR A 36 11.79 -1.78 22.05
C TYR A 36 10.32 -1.86 21.63
N LEU A 37 9.95 -2.84 20.79
CA LEU A 37 8.55 -3.06 20.41
C LEU A 37 7.68 -3.35 21.64
N LYS A 38 8.16 -4.19 22.56
CA LYS A 38 7.45 -4.49 23.81
C LYS A 38 7.30 -3.25 24.70
N ALA A 39 8.30 -2.37 24.75
CA ALA A 39 8.20 -1.12 25.49
C ALA A 39 7.17 -0.16 24.87
N LEU A 40 7.14 -0.03 23.54
CA LEU A 40 6.14 0.78 22.83
C LEU A 40 4.73 0.23 23.03
N GLN A 41 4.55 -1.10 22.94
CA GLN A 41 3.27 -1.75 23.24
C GLN A 41 2.80 -1.47 24.67
N THR A 42 3.69 -1.62 25.65
CA THR A 42 3.38 -1.33 27.05
C THR A 42 2.99 0.13 27.26
N LEU A 43 3.64 1.06 26.55
CA LEU A 43 3.31 2.48 26.62
C LEU A 43 1.96 2.78 25.98
N ALA A 44 1.67 2.19 24.82
CA ALA A 44 0.39 2.32 24.12
C ALA A 44 -0.79 1.77 24.95
N GLU A 45 -0.57 0.73 25.76
CA GLU A 45 -1.59 0.17 26.65
C GLU A 45 -1.79 0.98 27.93
N LYS A 46 -0.70 1.48 28.54
CA LYS A 46 -0.74 2.20 29.83
C LYS A 46 -1.09 3.68 29.72
N ASP A 47 -0.70 4.32 28.61
CA ASP A 47 -0.99 5.72 28.32
C ASP A 47 -1.31 5.91 26.82
N PRO A 48 -2.53 5.51 26.39
CA PRO A 48 -2.92 5.59 24.99
C PRO A 48 -2.90 7.02 24.43
N GLU A 49 -3.32 8.00 25.23
CA GLU A 49 -3.39 9.41 24.80
C GLU A 49 -1.99 10.01 24.65
N GLY A 50 -1.11 9.81 25.63
CA GLY A 50 0.28 10.24 25.55
C GLY A 50 1.01 9.57 24.40
N PHE A 51 0.82 8.25 24.21
CA PHE A 51 1.39 7.53 23.08
C PHE A 51 0.91 8.05 21.73
N SER A 52 -0.40 8.29 21.57
CA SER A 52 -0.98 8.83 20.34
C SER A 52 -0.41 10.20 19.97
N SER A 53 -0.14 11.05 20.97
CA SER A 53 0.49 12.37 20.75
C SER A 53 1.97 12.28 20.36
N LEU A 54 2.71 11.30 20.88
CA LEU A 54 4.16 11.18 20.73
C LEU A 54 4.59 10.32 19.52
N ALA A 55 3.82 9.27 19.21
CA ALA A 55 4.19 8.28 18.20
C ALA A 55 4.41 8.89 16.80
N PRO A 56 3.58 9.82 16.30
CA PRO A 56 3.81 10.44 14.99
C PRO A 56 5.15 11.17 14.90
N GLU A 57 5.53 11.92 15.94
CA GLU A 57 6.79 12.67 15.98
C GLU A 57 8.00 11.75 16.11
N LEU A 58 7.90 10.66 16.89
CA LEU A 58 8.94 9.64 16.97
C LEU A 58 9.20 8.99 15.61
N ILE A 59 8.15 8.69 14.86
CA ILE A 59 8.25 8.10 13.52
C ILE A 59 8.80 9.10 12.51
N LYS A 60 8.35 10.36 12.52
CA LYS A 60 8.90 11.42 11.64
C LYS A 60 10.41 11.60 11.88
N ARG A 61 10.83 11.66 13.14
CA ARG A 61 12.25 11.79 13.52
C ARG A 61 13.07 10.57 13.13
N SER A 62 12.53 9.36 13.30
CA SER A 62 13.25 8.15 12.92
C SER A 62 13.49 8.10 11.42
N VAL A 63 12.49 8.47 10.60
CA VAL A 63 12.68 8.52 9.15
C VAL A 63 13.64 9.64 8.74
N TRP A 64 13.52 10.83 9.33
CA TRP A 64 14.46 11.93 9.11
C TRP A 64 15.91 11.52 9.38
N ASN A 65 16.15 10.80 10.49
CA ASN A 65 17.49 10.34 10.85
C ASN A 65 18.04 9.27 9.90
N LEU A 66 17.16 8.45 9.30
CA LEU A 66 17.57 7.38 8.38
C LEU A 66 17.85 7.89 6.96
N ARG A 67 17.11 8.90 6.49
CA ARG A 67 17.06 9.28 5.07
C ARG A 67 17.38 10.76 4.80
N GLY A 68 17.36 11.62 5.81
CA GLY A 68 17.44 13.07 5.65
C GLY A 68 16.11 13.71 5.20
N PRO A 69 16.12 15.00 4.85
CA PRO A 69 14.93 15.72 4.40
C PRO A 69 14.49 15.29 3.00
N ASP A 70 13.39 14.53 2.93
CA ASP A 70 12.63 14.30 1.70
C ASP A 70 11.27 15.00 1.81
N PRO A 71 11.06 16.14 1.13
CA PRO A 71 9.80 16.88 1.18
C PRO A 71 8.59 16.07 0.70
N TYR A 72 8.77 15.26 -0.35
CA TYR A 72 7.68 14.47 -0.94
C TYR A 72 7.26 13.34 0.00
N PHE A 73 8.23 12.64 0.58
CA PHE A 73 7.91 11.62 1.57
C PHE A 73 7.34 12.23 2.86
N SER A 74 7.83 13.39 3.29
CA SER A 74 7.32 14.06 4.49
C SER A 74 5.84 14.43 4.36
N GLU A 75 5.41 14.91 3.19
CA GLU A 75 4.01 15.18 2.88
C GLU A 75 3.17 13.90 2.88
N LYS A 76 3.68 12.83 2.24
CA LYS A 76 3.01 11.52 2.23
C LYS A 76 2.87 10.92 3.63
N LEU A 77 3.91 11.04 4.46
CA LEU A 77 3.93 10.58 5.85
C LEU A 77 2.94 11.38 6.72
N ALA A 78 2.86 12.71 6.52
CA ALA A 78 1.90 13.54 7.21
C ALA A 78 0.45 13.16 6.84
N ASN A 79 0.16 13.03 5.54
CA ASN A 79 -1.14 12.57 5.06
C ASN A 79 -1.52 11.18 5.61
N TRP A 80 -0.53 10.29 5.77
CA TRP A 80 -0.77 9.00 6.38
C TRP A 80 -1.23 9.10 7.83
N PHE A 81 -0.54 9.90 8.67
CA PHE A 81 -0.96 10.09 10.06
C PHE A 81 -2.35 10.71 10.20
N GLU A 82 -2.71 11.65 9.33
CA GLU A 82 -4.00 12.35 9.41
C GLU A 82 -5.16 11.51 8.89
N VAL A 83 -4.96 10.84 7.74
CA VAL A 83 -6.07 10.27 6.96
C VAL A 83 -5.79 8.85 6.49
N ALA A 84 -4.60 8.59 5.92
CA ALA A 84 -4.38 7.35 5.18
C ALA A 84 -4.09 6.12 6.06
N TYR A 85 -3.72 6.29 7.34
CA TYR A 85 -3.45 5.18 8.28
C TYR A 85 -4.66 4.24 8.47
N LYS A 86 -5.87 4.72 8.16
CA LYS A 86 -7.11 3.93 8.21
C LYS A 86 -7.20 2.93 7.04
N TRP A 87 -6.47 3.16 5.95
CA TRP A 87 -6.67 2.47 4.67
C TRP A 87 -5.38 1.85 4.11
N GLU A 88 -4.24 2.46 4.38
CA GLU A 88 -2.91 2.04 3.91
C GLU A 88 -2.06 1.57 5.09
N GLU A 89 -1.39 0.44 4.93
CA GLU A 89 -0.41 0.02 5.94
C GLU A 89 0.82 0.93 5.92
N PHE A 90 1.48 1.12 7.07
CA PHE A 90 2.63 2.00 7.16
C PHE A 90 3.75 1.63 6.17
N ARG A 91 3.96 0.33 5.90
CA ARG A 91 4.95 -0.14 4.92
C ARG A 91 4.67 0.33 3.48
N GLU A 92 3.41 0.63 3.15
CA GLU A 92 2.99 1.06 1.81
C GLU A 92 3.39 2.51 1.51
N ILE A 93 3.53 3.33 2.55
CA ILE A 93 3.93 4.72 2.40
C ILE A 93 5.44 4.92 2.39
N LEU A 94 6.20 3.98 2.99
CA LEU A 94 7.66 4.04 3.02
C LEU A 94 8.21 4.17 1.59
N PRO A 95 9.23 5.04 1.36
CA PRO A 95 9.87 5.12 0.06
C PRO A 95 10.49 3.75 -0.20
N LYS A 96 9.98 3.05 -1.21
CA LYS A 96 10.68 1.87 -1.73
C LYS A 96 11.99 2.39 -2.30
N ASP A 97 13.11 1.74 -2.00
CA ASP A 97 14.39 2.10 -2.63
C ASP A 97 14.16 2.25 -4.14
N ALA A 98 14.71 3.30 -4.73
CA ALA A 98 14.43 3.81 -6.09
C ALA A 98 14.72 2.82 -7.24
N HIS A 99 14.80 1.53 -6.95
CA HIS A 99 14.28 0.52 -7.85
C HIS A 99 12.77 0.77 -7.94
N ILE A 100 12.37 1.55 -8.94
CA ILE A 100 11.09 1.36 -9.63
C ILE A 100 10.94 -0.14 -9.71
N THR A 101 10.16 -0.73 -8.79
CA THR A 101 9.99 -2.16 -8.74
C THR A 101 9.27 -2.40 -10.04
N LYS A 102 10.00 -2.90 -11.05
CA LYS A 102 9.47 -3.08 -12.39
C LYS A 102 8.12 -3.73 -12.18
N ARG A 103 7.05 -3.06 -12.62
CA ARG A 103 5.72 -3.68 -12.53
C ARG A 103 5.87 -5.05 -13.12
N ILE A 104 5.39 -6.03 -12.38
CA ILE A 104 5.48 -7.43 -12.80
C ILE A 104 4.84 -7.46 -14.19
N GLU A 105 5.63 -7.84 -15.20
CA GLU A 105 5.08 -8.11 -16.52
C GLU A 105 4.30 -9.41 -16.36
N VAL A 106 2.97 -9.26 -16.21
CA VAL A 106 2.05 -10.38 -16.06
C VAL A 106 1.48 -10.69 -17.43
N ASP A 107 1.63 -11.94 -17.87
CA ASP A 107 0.99 -12.39 -19.09
C ASP A 107 -0.54 -12.38 -18.95
N SER A 108 -1.21 -11.91 -19.99
CA SER A 108 -2.67 -11.92 -20.04
C SER A 108 -3.19 -13.37 -20.00
N PRO A 109 -4.34 -13.64 -19.33
CA PRO A 109 -4.96 -14.95 -19.37
C PRO A 109 -5.24 -15.41 -20.81
N THR A 110 -4.76 -16.60 -21.17
CA THR A 110 -5.02 -17.26 -22.45
C THR A 110 -6.48 -17.74 -22.49
N LYS A 111 -7.27 -17.24 -23.45
CA LYS A 111 -8.72 -17.50 -23.51
C LYS A 111 -9.08 -18.90 -23.99
N GLU A 112 -8.15 -19.53 -24.69
CA GLU A 112 -8.32 -20.81 -25.38
C GLU A 112 -8.57 -21.96 -24.41
N ASN A 113 -8.13 -21.82 -23.15
CA ASN A 113 -8.30 -22.82 -22.09
C ASN A 113 -9.40 -22.45 -21.07
N LEU A 114 -10.09 -21.33 -21.26
CA LEU A 114 -11.16 -20.88 -20.37
C LEU A 114 -12.50 -21.46 -20.81
N SER A 115 -13.41 -21.67 -19.85
CA SER A 115 -14.77 -22.07 -20.20
C SER A 115 -15.48 -20.95 -20.97
N GLU A 116 -16.49 -21.32 -21.78
CA GLU A 116 -17.21 -20.39 -22.67
C GLU A 116 -17.64 -19.09 -21.98
N TYR A 117 -18.22 -19.18 -20.77
CA TYR A 117 -18.65 -18.02 -20.00
C TYR A 117 -17.49 -17.13 -19.56
N HIS A 118 -16.36 -17.70 -19.18
CA HIS A 118 -15.17 -16.94 -18.80
C HIS A 118 -14.56 -16.25 -20.04
N SER A 119 -14.42 -16.96 -21.16
CA SER A 119 -13.90 -16.40 -22.40
C SER A 119 -14.76 -15.24 -22.92
N LEU A 120 -16.09 -15.38 -22.83
CA LEU A 120 -17.03 -14.30 -23.16
C LEU A 120 -16.87 -13.10 -22.22
N PHE A 121 -16.73 -13.34 -20.92
CA PHE A 121 -16.51 -12.27 -19.94
C PHE A 121 -15.21 -11.51 -20.20
N PHE A 122 -14.09 -12.20 -20.43
CA PHE A 122 -12.81 -11.56 -20.76
C PHE A 122 -12.87 -10.76 -22.06
N SER A 123 -13.59 -11.25 -23.07
CA SER A 123 -13.78 -10.50 -24.32
C SER A 123 -14.58 -9.20 -24.09
N LYS A 124 -15.57 -9.21 -23.18
CA LYS A 124 -16.26 -7.98 -22.77
C LYS A 124 -15.36 -7.03 -21.97
N LEU A 125 -14.48 -7.55 -21.12
CA LEU A 125 -13.52 -6.73 -20.38
C LEU A 125 -12.55 -6.04 -21.35
N GLU A 126 -11.99 -6.78 -22.30
CA GLU A 126 -11.11 -6.22 -23.34
C GLU A 126 -11.80 -5.16 -24.18
N GLN A 127 -13.04 -5.41 -24.63
CA GLN A 127 -13.80 -4.42 -25.37
C GLN A 127 -14.01 -3.15 -24.55
N LYS A 128 -14.40 -3.31 -23.27
CA LYS A 128 -14.72 -2.20 -22.38
C LYS A 128 -13.48 -1.37 -22.02
N PHE A 129 -12.39 -2.04 -21.68
CA PHE A 129 -11.13 -1.43 -21.26
C PHE A 129 -10.14 -1.38 -22.42
N SER A 130 -10.63 -1.11 -23.63
CA SER A 130 -9.81 -0.91 -24.81
C SER A 130 -9.33 0.53 -24.93
N GLY A 131 -8.29 0.72 -25.75
CA GLY A 131 -7.77 2.04 -26.09
C GLY A 131 -6.87 2.67 -25.02
N ASP A 132 -6.76 3.99 -25.10
CA ASP A 132 -5.89 4.78 -24.22
C ASP A 132 -6.60 5.09 -22.89
N HIS A 133 -6.09 4.52 -21.80
CA HIS A 133 -6.61 4.69 -20.44
C HIS A 133 -6.58 6.15 -19.95
N GLN A 134 -5.74 7.01 -20.53
CA GLN A 134 -5.72 8.44 -20.22
C GLN A 134 -6.97 9.17 -20.75
N ARG A 135 -7.71 8.55 -21.68
CA ARG A 135 -8.92 9.11 -22.32
C ARG A 135 -10.20 8.45 -21.84
N TRP A 136 -10.12 7.48 -20.94
CA TRP A 136 -11.32 6.87 -20.36
C TRP A 136 -12.15 7.90 -19.60
N ASP A 137 -13.46 7.79 -19.74
CA ASP A 137 -14.37 8.55 -18.89
C ASP A 137 -14.23 8.09 -17.43
N ALA A 138 -14.60 8.97 -16.49
CA ALA A 138 -14.50 8.67 -15.06
C ALA A 138 -15.19 7.34 -14.68
N PRO A 139 -16.41 7.02 -15.18
CA PRO A 139 -17.04 5.73 -14.91
C PRO A 139 -16.25 4.51 -15.36
N THR A 140 -15.59 4.54 -16.53
CA THR A 140 -14.78 3.40 -17.00
C THR A 140 -13.51 3.27 -16.17
N ARG A 141 -12.85 4.38 -15.87
CA ARG A 141 -11.68 4.42 -14.98
C ARG A 141 -12.00 3.85 -13.60
N ASP A 142 -13.11 4.28 -13.00
CA ASP A 142 -13.54 3.82 -11.66
C ASP A 142 -13.88 2.33 -11.68
N GLN A 143 -14.55 1.84 -12.74
CA GLN A 143 -14.80 0.41 -12.92
C GLN A 143 -13.52 -0.40 -13.02
N PHE A 144 -12.48 0.11 -13.71
CA PHE A 144 -11.18 -0.56 -13.79
C PHE A 144 -10.49 -0.64 -12.42
N ILE A 145 -10.42 0.49 -11.70
CA ILE A 145 -9.78 0.57 -10.37
C ILE A 145 -10.49 -0.36 -9.38
N ILE A 146 -11.83 -0.30 -9.30
CA ILE A 146 -12.62 -1.15 -8.40
C ILE A 146 -12.46 -2.63 -8.75
N LEU A 147 -12.48 -2.98 -10.04
CA LEU A 147 -12.31 -4.37 -10.48
C LEU A 147 -10.94 -4.89 -10.06
N GLY A 148 -9.87 -4.14 -10.34
CA GLY A 148 -8.50 -4.50 -10.00
C GLY A 148 -8.29 -4.65 -8.50
N MET A 149 -8.66 -3.62 -7.72
CA MET A 149 -8.47 -3.66 -6.28
C MET A 149 -9.19 -4.83 -5.60
N ILE A 150 -10.44 -5.11 -5.97
CA ILE A 150 -11.19 -6.24 -5.38
C ILE A 150 -10.62 -7.57 -5.87
N ALA A 151 -10.18 -7.67 -7.14
CA ALA A 151 -9.62 -8.91 -7.68
C ALA A 151 -8.33 -9.30 -6.96
N MET A 152 -7.47 -8.31 -6.68
CA MET A 152 -6.17 -8.53 -6.04
C MET A 152 -6.27 -8.97 -4.57
N GLU A 153 -7.38 -8.65 -3.90
CA GLU A 153 -7.68 -9.14 -2.55
C GLU A 153 -8.56 -10.41 -2.56
N GLY A 154 -8.96 -10.90 -3.74
CA GLY A 154 -9.77 -12.11 -3.89
C GLY A 154 -10.99 -12.16 -2.96
N LYS A 155 -11.07 -13.24 -2.19
CA LYS A 155 -12.11 -13.43 -1.16
C LYS A 155 -11.88 -12.63 0.13
N SER A 156 -10.65 -12.22 0.42
CA SER A 156 -10.34 -11.36 1.58
C SER A 156 -11.04 -10.01 1.47
N GLY A 157 -11.10 -9.47 0.25
CA GLY A 157 -11.87 -8.29 -0.10
C GLY A 157 -11.27 -6.95 0.36
N VAL A 158 -11.87 -5.87 -0.12
CA VAL A 158 -11.42 -4.49 0.08
C VAL A 158 -12.45 -3.71 0.88
N ARG A 159 -12.01 -2.93 1.88
CA ARG A 159 -12.87 -2.01 2.62
C ARG A 159 -13.35 -0.86 1.73
N GLN A 160 -14.60 -0.46 1.87
CA GLN A 160 -15.23 0.60 1.07
C GLN A 160 -14.48 1.93 1.22
N GLY A 161 -13.96 2.24 2.41
CA GLY A 161 -13.12 3.42 2.63
C GLY A 161 -11.83 3.39 1.80
N LYS A 162 -11.18 2.23 1.69
CA LYS A 162 -9.98 2.05 0.84
C LYS A 162 -10.32 2.25 -0.63
N LEU A 163 -11.43 1.70 -1.12
CA LEU A 163 -11.91 1.97 -2.49
C LEU A 163 -12.18 3.46 -2.71
N ALA A 164 -12.91 4.11 -1.81
CA ALA A 164 -13.24 5.54 -1.91
C ALA A 164 -12.00 6.43 -1.95
N HIS A 165 -10.99 6.09 -1.14
CA HIS A 165 -9.70 6.79 -1.11
C HIS A 165 -9.00 6.77 -2.48
N TYR A 166 -8.85 5.59 -3.09
CA TYR A 166 -8.15 5.45 -4.38
C TYR A 166 -8.93 5.94 -5.60
N LEU A 167 -10.25 6.16 -5.47
CA LEU A 167 -11.05 6.79 -6.52
C LEU A 167 -10.86 8.32 -6.56
N GLY A 168 -10.10 8.91 -5.64
CA GLY A 168 -9.91 10.37 -5.57
C GLY A 168 -11.15 11.13 -5.12
N THR A 169 -12.20 10.41 -4.68
CA THR A 169 -13.33 10.99 -3.97
C THR A 169 -12.88 11.20 -2.52
N GLY A 170 -12.33 12.37 -2.23
CA GLY A 170 -11.92 12.74 -0.88
C GLY A 170 -13.02 12.51 0.15
N LEU A 171 -12.61 12.34 1.41
CA LEU A 171 -13.51 12.18 2.57
C LEU A 171 -14.35 13.44 2.87
N ASP A 172 -14.21 14.50 2.06
CA ASP A 172 -14.74 15.85 2.30
C ASP A 172 -16.19 16.05 1.85
N GLY A 173 -16.88 14.98 1.42
CA GLY A 173 -18.32 15.00 1.26
C GLY A 173 -19.00 14.56 2.54
N VAL A 174 -19.72 15.46 3.21
CA VAL A 174 -20.66 15.15 4.30
C VAL A 174 -21.38 13.82 4.00
N GLY A 175 -20.99 12.76 4.71
CA GLY A 175 -21.69 11.47 4.73
C GLY A 175 -21.21 10.34 3.82
N GLY A 176 -20.09 10.42 3.08
CA GLY A 176 -19.54 9.26 2.34
C GLY A 176 -20.49 8.61 1.31
N LEU A 177 -21.61 9.27 1.00
CA LEU A 177 -22.67 8.83 0.09
C LEU A 177 -22.25 8.88 -1.38
N PRO A 178 -21.46 9.86 -1.86
CA PRO A 178 -21.05 9.91 -3.27
C PRO A 178 -20.19 8.70 -3.66
N SER A 179 -19.22 8.33 -2.81
CA SER A 179 -18.29 7.22 -3.10
C SER A 179 -18.98 5.86 -2.98
N SER A 180 -19.81 5.65 -1.96
CA SER A 180 -20.63 4.43 -1.79
C SER A 180 -21.53 4.17 -3.01
N ASN A 181 -22.18 5.22 -3.52
CA ASN A 181 -23.03 5.11 -4.71
C ASN A 181 -22.22 4.86 -5.99
N ALA A 182 -21.06 5.50 -6.15
CA ALA A 182 -20.16 5.25 -7.26
C ALA A 182 -19.65 3.79 -7.27
N ILE A 183 -19.20 3.29 -6.10
CA ILE A 183 -18.75 1.90 -5.95
C ILE A 183 -19.89 0.94 -6.27
N ARG A 184 -21.11 1.19 -5.77
CA ARG A 184 -22.29 0.37 -6.08
C ARG A 184 -22.60 0.38 -7.58
N ALA A 185 -22.61 1.55 -8.21
CA ALA A 185 -22.91 1.69 -9.63
C ALA A 185 -21.88 0.96 -10.50
N ALA A 186 -20.59 1.13 -10.20
CA ALA A 186 -19.50 0.42 -10.88
C ALA A 186 -19.62 -1.10 -10.72
N LYS A 187 -19.87 -1.60 -9.49
CA LYS A 187 -20.07 -3.03 -9.25
C LYS A 187 -21.29 -3.58 -10.01
N ILE A 188 -22.40 -2.83 -10.07
CA ILE A 188 -23.58 -3.23 -10.85
C ILE A 188 -23.24 -3.31 -12.35
N ALA A 189 -22.54 -2.32 -12.88
CA ALA A 189 -22.13 -2.30 -14.29
C ALA A 189 -21.20 -3.47 -14.64
N LEU A 190 -20.20 -3.73 -13.80
CA LEU A 190 -19.29 -4.87 -13.93
C LEU A 190 -20.02 -6.21 -13.85
N SER A 191 -20.90 -6.39 -12.86
CA SER A 191 -21.72 -7.61 -12.73
C SER A 191 -22.66 -7.81 -13.91
N ARG A 192 -23.20 -6.74 -14.51
CA ARG A 192 -24.03 -6.84 -15.74
C ARG A 192 -23.21 -7.35 -16.91
N ASN A 193 -21.96 -6.90 -17.05
CA ASN A 193 -21.05 -7.39 -18.08
C ASN A 193 -20.62 -8.84 -17.83
N ALA A 194 -20.46 -9.23 -16.57
CA ALA A 194 -20.04 -10.57 -16.17
C ALA A 194 -21.10 -11.66 -16.36
N LYS A 195 -22.39 -11.32 -16.54
CA LYS A 195 -23.44 -12.32 -16.71
C LYS A 195 -23.10 -13.35 -17.81
N PRO A 196 -23.27 -14.66 -17.53
CA PRO A 196 -23.97 -15.24 -16.36
C PRO A 196 -23.11 -15.47 -15.10
N ILE A 197 -21.83 -15.07 -15.09
CA ILE A 197 -20.92 -15.27 -13.96
C ILE A 197 -21.29 -14.33 -12.81
N GLN A 198 -21.31 -14.85 -11.59
CA GLN A 198 -21.37 -14.04 -10.39
C GLN A 198 -19.98 -13.50 -10.08
N LEU A 199 -19.77 -12.19 -10.31
CA LEU A 199 -18.46 -11.56 -10.14
C LEU A 199 -18.11 -11.29 -8.66
N PHE A 200 -19.05 -10.69 -7.92
CA PHE A 200 -18.83 -10.27 -6.54
C PHE A 200 -19.68 -11.04 -5.54
N ALA A 201 -19.12 -11.29 -4.36
CA ALA A 201 -19.88 -11.74 -3.21
C ALA A 201 -20.76 -10.61 -2.66
N PRO A 202 -21.84 -10.95 -1.91
CA PRO A 202 -22.57 -9.96 -1.11
C PRO A 202 -21.62 -9.21 -0.18
N ALA A 203 -21.71 -7.88 -0.17
CA ALA A 203 -20.87 -7.05 0.70
C ALA A 203 -21.22 -7.28 2.18
N LYS A 204 -20.22 -7.27 3.06
CA LYS A 204 -20.39 -7.47 4.51
C LYS A 204 -20.03 -6.20 5.28
N GLY A 205 -20.73 -5.89 6.36
CA GLY A 205 -20.44 -4.71 7.19
C GLY A 205 -21.03 -3.40 6.65
N ASN A 206 -20.66 -2.28 7.30
CA ASN A 206 -21.33 -0.98 7.17
C ASN A 206 -20.34 0.17 6.99
N GLY A 207 -20.82 1.27 6.38
CA GLY A 207 -20.03 2.48 6.18
C GLY A 207 -18.73 2.22 5.44
N ASN A 208 -17.65 2.82 5.93
CA ASN A 208 -16.30 2.65 5.35
C ASN A 208 -15.72 1.25 5.58
N GLU A 209 -16.16 0.56 6.62
CA GLU A 209 -15.74 -0.80 6.98
C GLU A 209 -16.46 -1.88 6.15
N ARG A 210 -17.40 -1.49 5.29
CA ARG A 210 -18.06 -2.43 4.40
C ARG A 210 -17.04 -3.10 3.48
N LEU A 211 -17.01 -4.42 3.50
CA LEU A 211 -16.07 -5.25 2.76
C LEU A 211 -16.68 -5.70 1.43
N HIS A 212 -15.89 -5.58 0.36
CA HIS A 212 -16.24 -6.01 -0.99
C HIS A 212 -15.25 -7.04 -1.49
N SER A 213 -15.71 -8.23 -1.84
CA SER A 213 -14.87 -9.33 -2.31
C SER A 213 -15.40 -9.96 -3.60
N PHE A 214 -14.54 -10.71 -4.27
CA PHE A 214 -14.93 -11.59 -5.37
C PHE A 214 -15.76 -12.77 -4.85
N ALA A 215 -16.66 -13.28 -5.70
CA ALA A 215 -17.45 -14.46 -5.36
C ALA A 215 -16.62 -15.75 -5.39
N ASP A 216 -15.67 -15.82 -6.32
CA ASP A 216 -14.82 -16.97 -6.57
C ASP A 216 -13.34 -16.57 -6.61
N GLU A 217 -12.48 -17.40 -6.04
CA GLU A 217 -11.04 -17.10 -5.90
C GLU A 217 -10.31 -17.28 -7.23
N ASN A 218 -10.64 -18.33 -8.00
CA ASN A 218 -10.01 -18.58 -9.29
C ASN A 218 -10.39 -17.48 -10.29
N LEU A 219 -11.64 -17.02 -10.27
CA LEU A 219 -12.08 -15.87 -11.05
C LEU A 219 -11.33 -14.59 -10.66
N ALA A 220 -11.11 -14.37 -9.36
CA ALA A 220 -10.36 -13.22 -8.87
C ALA A 220 -8.90 -13.25 -9.34
N GLU A 221 -8.26 -14.42 -9.31
CA GLU A 221 -6.90 -14.61 -9.81
C GLU A 221 -6.81 -14.34 -11.33
N LEU A 222 -7.75 -14.88 -12.12
CA LEU A 222 -7.80 -14.64 -13.56
C LEU A 222 -8.00 -13.14 -13.88
N VAL A 223 -8.90 -12.47 -13.16
CA VAL A 223 -9.13 -11.04 -13.34
C VAL A 223 -7.91 -10.24 -12.90
N THR A 224 -7.25 -10.61 -11.80
CA THR A 224 -6.00 -9.99 -11.35
C THR A 224 -4.94 -10.03 -12.42
N ARG A 225 -4.70 -11.21 -13.01
CA ARG A 225 -3.74 -11.37 -14.11
C ARG A 225 -4.07 -10.48 -15.30
N TYR A 226 -5.35 -10.43 -15.69
CA TYR A 226 -5.81 -9.54 -16.76
C TYR A 226 -5.61 -8.06 -16.45
N VAL A 227 -5.99 -7.59 -15.26
CA VAL A 227 -5.88 -6.17 -14.93
C VAL A 227 -4.41 -5.74 -14.84
N LEU A 228 -3.54 -6.61 -14.31
CA LEU A 228 -2.11 -6.34 -14.22
C LEU A 228 -1.39 -6.40 -15.58
N SER A 229 -1.89 -7.20 -16.54
CA SER A 229 -1.32 -7.24 -17.89
C SER A 229 -1.64 -5.99 -18.73
N GLN A 230 -2.65 -5.22 -18.35
CA GLN A 230 -3.00 -3.97 -19.02
C GLN A 230 -2.03 -2.84 -18.69
N ARG A 231 -1.76 -1.95 -19.66
CA ARG A 231 -1.05 -0.68 -19.41
C ARG A 231 -1.76 0.20 -18.37
N ALA A 232 -3.08 0.09 -18.32
CA ALA A 232 -3.95 0.78 -17.37
C ALA A 232 -3.72 0.34 -15.91
N SER A 233 -2.97 -0.73 -15.64
CA SER A 233 -2.53 -1.12 -14.29
C SER A 233 -1.83 0.01 -13.53
N ILE A 234 -1.40 1.07 -14.24
CA ILE A 234 -0.93 2.32 -13.63
C ILE A 234 -1.90 3.03 -12.70
N LEU A 235 -3.19 2.80 -12.91
CA LEU A 235 -4.25 3.37 -12.12
C LEU A 235 -4.47 2.60 -10.80
N LEU A 236 -3.86 1.42 -10.65
CA LEU A 236 -4.01 0.62 -9.44
C LEU A 236 -3.02 1.04 -8.35
N PRO A 237 -3.38 0.86 -7.07
CA PRO A 237 -2.49 1.14 -5.95
C PRO A 237 -1.18 0.39 -6.06
N ALA A 238 -0.06 1.10 -6.04
CA ALA A 238 1.27 0.50 -6.10
C ALA A 238 1.53 -0.45 -4.92
N SER A 239 0.84 -0.31 -3.78
CA SER A 239 0.97 -1.25 -2.66
C SER A 239 0.44 -2.65 -2.98
N MET A 240 -0.61 -2.74 -3.78
CA MET A 240 -1.28 -4.00 -4.06
C MET A 240 -0.57 -4.78 -5.18
N VAL A 241 0.11 -4.09 -6.10
CA VAL A 241 0.71 -4.67 -7.33
C VAL A 241 1.93 -5.59 -7.06
N HIS A 242 2.39 -5.70 -5.81
CA HIS A 242 3.55 -6.52 -5.43
C HIS A 242 3.22 -7.75 -4.57
N ALA A 243 1.93 -8.06 -4.35
CA ALA A 243 1.50 -9.12 -3.45
C ALA A 243 1.29 -10.48 -4.14
N VAL A 244 2.15 -10.85 -5.09
CA VAL A 244 2.18 -12.21 -5.68
C VAL A 244 3.42 -12.94 -5.21
#